data_AF-A0A6J2X5H4-F1
#
_entry.id   AF-A0A6J2X5H4-F1
#
_cell.length_a   1.000
_cell.length_b   1.000
_cell.length_c   1.000
_cell.angle_alpha   90.00
_cell.angle_beta   90.00
_cell.angle_gamma   90.00
#
_symmetry.space_group_name_H-M   'P 1'
#
loop_
_entity.id
_entity.type
_entity.pdbx_description
1 polymer ?
#
loop_
_entity_poly.entity_id
_entity_poly.type
_entity_poly.pdbx_seq_one_letter_code
_entity_poly.pdbx_strand_id
1 'polypeptide(L)'
;MQLSKTWKVTRGLMDRLQVFVNKCLRRILRIFWPNQINNEELWRRTSQNRIDIEIKKRKWGWIGHILRRPHRDIARQALEWNPQGRRARGRPRNTWRRTVTFEGRENMGRDQTDSSE
;
A
#
# COMPACT_ATOMS: atom_id res chain seq x y z
N MET A 1 21.15 1.02 -7.38
CA MET A 1 20.07 1.81 -6.75
C MET A 1 19.13 0.88 -5.95
N GLN A 2 19.17 0.98 -4.63
CA GLN A 2 18.61 0.03 -3.65
C GLN A 2 17.13 0.32 -3.33
N LEU A 3 16.24 0.18 -4.31
CA LEU A 3 14.78 0.38 -4.08
C LEU A 3 14.09 -0.82 -3.39
N SER A 4 14.79 -1.93 -3.12
CA SER A 4 14.16 -3.15 -2.58
C SER A 4 13.98 -3.15 -1.05
N LYS A 5 14.64 -2.25 -0.31
CA LYS A 5 14.55 -2.21 1.17
C LYS A 5 13.46 -1.26 1.68
N THR A 6 13.17 -0.17 0.97
CA THR A 6 12.26 0.91 1.43
C THR A 6 10.79 0.69 1.06
N TRP A 7 10.48 -0.13 0.06
CA TRP A 7 9.11 -0.35 -0.42
C TRP A 7 8.42 -1.58 0.18
N LYS A 8 9.09 -2.34 1.05
CA LYS A 8 8.49 -3.52 1.68
C LYS A 8 7.63 -3.08 2.86
N VAL A 9 6.42 -2.63 2.54
CA VAL A 9 5.37 -2.38 3.50
C VAL A 9 5.02 -3.71 4.17
N THR A 10 5.58 -3.94 5.36
CA THR A 10 5.36 -5.18 6.11
C THR A 10 4.00 -5.12 6.79
N ARG A 11 3.29 -6.24 6.92
CA ARG A 11 1.99 -6.32 7.62
C ARG A 11 2.03 -5.65 8.99
N GLY A 12 3.06 -5.93 9.79
CA GLY A 12 3.23 -5.29 11.11
C GLY A 12 3.47 -3.77 11.07
N LEU A 13 4.05 -3.22 9.99
CA LEU A 13 4.15 -1.76 9.82
C LEU A 13 2.76 -1.17 9.54
N MET A 14 1.95 -1.84 8.72
CA MET A 14 0.59 -1.42 8.42
C MET A 14 -0.31 -1.48 9.64
N ASP A 15 -0.21 -2.53 10.46
CA ASP A 15 -1.00 -2.65 11.68
C ASP A 15 -0.66 -1.52 12.66
N ARG A 16 0.63 -1.19 12.82
CA ARG A 16 1.07 -0.04 13.65
C ARG A 16 0.54 1.29 13.12
N LEU A 17 0.59 1.50 11.80
CA LEU A 17 0.04 2.69 11.17
C LEU A 17 -1.48 2.79 11.37
N GLN A 18 -2.21 1.67 11.24
CA GLN A 18 -3.65 1.64 11.47
C GLN A 18 -4.00 2.00 12.91
N VAL A 19 -3.26 1.47 13.89
CA VAL A 19 -3.44 1.82 15.31
C VAL A 19 -3.18 3.30 15.55
N PHE A 20 -2.13 3.85 14.95
CA PHE A 20 -1.81 5.29 15.04
C PHE A 20 -2.95 6.15 14.46
N VAL A 21 -3.42 5.85 13.25
CA VAL A 21 -4.54 6.56 12.61
C VAL A 21 -5.81 6.47 13.47
N ASN A 22 -6.14 5.27 13.95
CA ASN A 22 -7.31 5.08 14.82
C ASN A 22 -7.21 5.88 16.14
N LYS A 23 -6.01 6.03 16.70
CA LYS A 23 -5.76 6.87 17.88
C LYS A 23 -5.99 8.36 17.57
N CYS A 24 -5.52 8.82 16.42
CA CYS A 24 -5.76 10.19 15.94
C CYS A 24 -7.25 10.46 15.72
N LEU A 25 -7.97 9.56 15.04
CA LEU A 25 -9.41 9.70 14.77
C LEU A 25 -10.23 9.77 16.06
N ARG A 26 -9.93 8.92 17.05
CA ARG A 26 -10.58 8.97 18.36
C ARG A 26 -10.37 10.32 19.07
N ARG A 27 -9.16 10.87 18.98
CA ARG A 27 -8.84 12.18 19.56
C ARG A 27 -9.57 13.32 18.84
N ILE A 28 -9.66 13.28 17.51
CA ILE A 28 -10.40 14.28 16.71
C ILE A 28 -11.88 14.27 17.06
N LEU A 29 -12.48 13.08 17.19
CA LEU A 29 -13.88 12.92 17.60
C LEU A 29 -14.13 13.11 19.11
N ARG A 30 -13.08 13.46 19.88
CA ARG A 30 -13.14 13.63 21.34
C ARG A 30 -13.76 12.42 22.07
N ILE A 31 -13.49 11.21 21.59
CA ILE A 31 -13.94 9.98 22.22
C ILE A 31 -12.96 9.61 23.33
N PHE A 32 -13.44 9.68 24.57
CA PHE A 32 -12.72 9.26 25.75
C PHE A 32 -13.43 8.11 26.43
N TRP A 33 -12.69 7.37 27.25
CA TRP A 33 -13.30 6.46 28.21
C TRP A 33 -14.31 7.24 29.09
N PRO A 34 -15.49 6.69 29.44
CA PRO A 34 -15.95 5.30 29.32
C PRO A 34 -16.61 4.94 27.98
N ASN A 35 -16.70 5.87 27.02
CA ASN A 35 -17.37 5.64 25.74
C ASN A 35 -16.50 4.78 24.80
N GLN A 36 -16.67 3.46 24.88
CA GLN A 36 -15.97 2.50 24.02
C GLN A 36 -16.71 2.32 22.69
N ILE A 37 -16.07 2.75 21.59
CA ILE A 37 -16.60 2.63 20.23
C ILE A 37 -15.75 1.61 19.43
N ASN A 38 -16.42 0.71 18.70
CA ASN A 38 -15.78 -0.25 17.80
C ASN A 38 -15.01 0.48 16.67
N ASN A 39 -13.93 -0.12 16.16
CA ASN A 39 -13.16 0.44 15.04
C ASN A 39 -14.02 0.60 13.77
N GLU A 40 -14.95 -0.32 13.51
CA GLU A 40 -15.85 -0.21 12.34
C GLU A 40 -16.77 1.00 12.45
N GLU A 41 -17.36 1.24 13.62
CA GLU A 41 -18.19 2.42 13.87
C GLU A 41 -17.38 3.72 13.79
N LEU A 42 -16.12 3.70 14.24
CA LEU A 42 -15.19 4.82 14.08
C LEU A 42 -14.96 5.15 12.60
N TRP A 43 -14.74 4.13 11.76
CA TRP A 43 -14.53 4.29 10.32
C TRP A 43 -15.81 4.73 9.61
N ARG A 44 -16.98 4.19 9.98
CA ARG A 44 -18.29 4.60 9.46
C ARG A 44 -18.57 6.08 9.70
N ARG A 45 -18.32 6.56 10.93
CA ARG A 45 -18.53 7.97 11.30
C ARG A 45 -17.58 8.94 10.61
N THR A 46 -16.37 8.50 10.31
CA THR A 46 -15.33 9.34 9.68
C THR A 46 -15.31 9.20 8.15
N SER A 47 -16.14 8.31 7.60
CA SER A 47 -16.11 7.89 6.20
C SER A 47 -14.68 7.53 5.73
N GLN A 48 -13.86 7.00 6.64
CA GLN A 48 -12.48 6.62 6.35
C GLN A 48 -12.38 5.13 6.08
N ASN A 49 -11.58 4.79 5.07
CA ASN A 49 -11.19 3.42 4.80
C ASN A 49 -9.96 3.04 5.63
N ARG A 50 -9.70 1.74 5.72
CA ARG A 50 -8.45 1.25 6.33
C ARG A 50 -7.24 1.84 5.59
N ILE A 51 -6.19 2.14 6.35
CA ILE A 51 -4.99 2.80 5.82
C ILE A 51 -4.28 1.96 4.76
N ASP A 52 -4.44 0.64 4.82
CA ASP A 52 -3.83 -0.26 3.86
C ASP A 52 -4.43 -0.15 2.46
N ILE A 53 -5.74 0.09 2.37
CA ILE A 53 -6.44 0.32 1.12
C ILE A 53 -5.99 1.65 0.52
N GLU A 54 -5.93 2.71 1.34
CA GLU A 54 -5.54 4.05 0.89
C GLU A 54 -4.07 4.09 0.41
N ILE A 55 -3.15 3.45 1.13
CA ILE A 55 -1.74 3.34 0.71
C ILE A 55 -1.63 2.57 -0.60
N LYS A 56 -2.37 1.47 -0.77
CA LYS A 56 -2.40 0.72 -2.04
C LYS A 56 -2.93 1.60 -3.17
N LYS A 57 -4.04 2.31 -2.97
CA LYS A 57 -4.63 3.21 -3.96
C LYS A 57 -3.64 4.27 -4.41
N ARG A 58 -2.96 4.94 -3.48
CA ARG A 58 -1.93 5.95 -3.78
C ARG A 58 -0.73 5.35 -4.51
N LYS A 59 -0.26 4.18 -4.08
CA LYS A 59 0.83 3.44 -4.72
C LYS A 59 0.48 3.12 -6.18
N TRP A 60 -0.71 2.59 -6.43
CA TRP A 60 -1.18 2.27 -7.79
C TRP A 60 -1.41 3.53 -8.64
N GLY A 61 -1.95 4.60 -8.06
CA GLY A 61 -2.08 5.89 -8.73
C GLY A 61 -0.73 6.46 -9.17
N TRP A 62 0.30 6.35 -8.33
CA TRP A 62 1.67 6.77 -8.66
C TRP A 62 2.30 5.88 -9.74
N ILE A 63 2.13 4.56 -9.67
CA ILE A 63 2.60 3.62 -10.70
C ILE A 63 1.92 3.95 -12.04
N GLY A 64 0.60 4.12 -12.05
CA GLY A 64 -0.15 4.50 -13.25
C GLY A 64 0.22 5.87 -13.79
N HIS A 65 0.60 6.83 -12.94
CA HIS A 65 1.14 8.12 -13.37
C HIS A 65 2.48 7.96 -14.09
N ILE A 66 3.42 7.18 -13.53
CA ILE A 66 4.73 6.91 -14.18
C ILE A 66 4.56 6.16 -15.49
N LEU A 67 3.68 5.16 -15.54
CA LEU A 67 3.44 4.37 -16.76
C LEU A 67 2.80 5.18 -17.89
N ARG A 68 2.09 6.28 -17.58
CA ARG A 68 1.55 7.21 -18.59
C ARG A 68 2.61 8.16 -19.15
N ARG A 69 3.78 8.28 -18.54
CA ARG A 69 4.88 9.12 -19.03
C ARG A 69 5.56 8.49 -20.27
N PRO A 70 6.22 9.28 -21.13
CA PRO A 70 6.89 8.75 -22.32
C PRO A 70 7.97 7.72 -21.95
N HIS A 71 8.25 6.77 -22.84
CA HIS A 71 9.23 5.70 -22.61
C HIS A 71 10.67 6.21 -22.42
N ARG A 72 10.96 7.43 -22.87
CA ARG A 72 12.25 8.10 -22.66
C ARG A 72 12.39 8.72 -21.26
N ASP A 73 11.32 8.80 -20.48
CA ASP A 73 11.38 9.32 -19.11
C ASP A 73 12.19 8.39 -18.21
N ILE A 74 13.20 8.95 -17.55
CA ILE A 74 14.11 8.26 -16.64
C ILE A 74 13.34 7.51 -15.55
N ALA A 75 12.25 8.08 -15.03
CA ALA A 75 11.42 7.44 -14.01
C ALA A 75 10.72 6.17 -14.54
N ARG A 76 10.24 6.19 -15.79
CA ARG A 76 9.62 5.03 -16.43
C ARG A 76 10.65 3.95 -16.76
N GLN A 77 11.81 4.35 -17.28
CA GLN A 77 12.91 3.43 -17.52
C GLN A 77 13.41 2.79 -16.22
N ALA A 78 13.59 3.57 -15.16
CA ALA A 78 14.00 3.07 -13.85
C ALA A 78 12.98 2.12 -13.23
N LEU A 79 11.68 2.36 -13.48
CA LEU A 79 10.62 1.43 -13.12
C LEU A 79 10.82 0.12 -13.89
N GLU A 80 10.86 0.16 -15.22
CA GLU A 80 10.94 -1.03 -16.05
C GLU A 80 12.29 -1.79 -15.96
N TRP A 81 13.35 -1.13 -15.49
CA TRP A 81 14.73 -1.61 -15.45
C TRP A 81 14.88 -2.95 -14.71
N ASN A 82 15.42 -3.94 -15.42
CA ASN A 82 15.84 -5.21 -14.85
C ASN A 82 17.37 -5.24 -14.72
N PRO A 83 17.93 -5.10 -13.50
CA PRO A 83 19.39 -5.10 -13.33
C PRO A 83 19.95 -6.49 -13.66
N GLN A 84 20.70 -6.56 -14.75
CA GLN A 84 21.44 -7.75 -15.18
C GLN A 84 22.66 -7.99 -14.26
N GLY A 85 23.00 -9.25 -14.00
CA GLY A 85 24.18 -9.65 -13.22
C GLY A 85 23.91 -10.50 -11.97
N ARG A 86 25.01 -11.00 -11.37
CA ARG A 86 24.96 -11.88 -10.19
C ARG A 86 24.42 -11.11 -8.99
N ARG A 87 23.44 -11.68 -8.29
CA ARG A 87 22.84 -11.06 -7.10
C ARG A 87 23.85 -11.04 -5.94
N ALA A 88 24.05 -9.88 -5.33
CA ALA A 88 24.83 -9.76 -4.09
C ALA A 88 24.16 -10.53 -2.95
N ARG A 89 24.97 -11.17 -2.09
CA ARG A 89 24.49 -11.82 -0.86
C ARG A 89 23.79 -10.77 0.03
N GLY A 90 22.61 -11.10 0.56
CA GLY A 90 21.79 -10.20 1.38
C GLY A 90 20.77 -9.33 0.62
N ARG A 91 20.72 -9.36 -0.72
CA ARG A 91 19.66 -8.67 -1.47
C ARG A 91 18.30 -9.36 -1.25
N PRO A 92 17.22 -8.62 -0.97
CA PRO A 92 15.88 -9.21 -0.83
C PRO A 92 15.49 -10.10 -2.02
N ARG A 93 14.91 -11.27 -1.72
CA ARG A 93 14.54 -12.31 -2.70
C ARG A 93 13.55 -11.81 -3.75
N ASN A 94 12.65 -10.90 -3.37
CA ASN A 94 11.62 -10.33 -4.23
C ASN A 94 12.03 -8.94 -4.74
N THR A 95 11.88 -8.73 -6.05
CA THR A 95 12.06 -7.41 -6.69
C THR A 95 10.78 -6.59 -6.57
N TRP A 96 10.89 -5.26 -6.71
CA TRP A 96 9.73 -4.36 -6.73
C TRP A 96 8.69 -4.84 -7.76
N ARG A 97 9.15 -5.25 -8.95
CA ARG A 97 8.31 -5.74 -10.06
C ARG A 97 7.51 -6.98 -9.65
N ARG A 98 8.16 -7.96 -8.98
CA ARG A 98 7.49 -9.16 -8.47
C ARG A 98 6.46 -8.85 -7.40
N THR A 99 6.76 -7.91 -6.51
CA THR A 99 5.81 -7.46 -5.47
C THR A 99 4.61 -6.77 -6.09
N VAL A 100 4.80 -5.84 -7.03
CA VAL A 100 3.71 -5.15 -7.73
C VAL A 100 2.88 -6.12 -8.58
N THR A 101 3.50 -7.07 -9.28
CA THR A 101 2.74 -8.09 -10.03
C THR A 101 1.94 -9.01 -9.14
N PHE A 102 2.47 -9.37 -7.96
CA PHE A 102 1.75 -10.19 -7.00
C PHE A 102 0.57 -9.43 -6.40
N GLU A 103 0.78 -8.19 -5.95
CA GLU A 103 -0.29 -7.31 -5.46
C GLU A 103 -1.34 -7.02 -6.53
N GLY A 104 -0.96 -6.88 -7.80
CA GLY A 104 -1.90 -6.66 -8.90
C GLY A 104 -2.81 -7.87 -9.13
N ARG A 105 -2.26 -9.09 -9.06
CA ARG A 105 -3.04 -10.33 -9.14
C ARG A 105 -4.00 -10.49 -7.96
N GLU A 106 -3.53 -10.20 -6.75
CA GLU A 106 -4.35 -10.18 -5.53
C GLU A 106 -5.53 -9.20 -5.62
N ASN A 107 -5.31 -8.03 -6.25
CA ASN A 107 -6.35 -7.03 -6.41
C ASN A 107 -7.38 -7.43 -7.47
N MET A 108 -6.97 -7.96 -8.63
CA MET A 108 -7.90 -8.46 -9.65
C MET A 108 -8.76 -9.63 -9.17
N GLY A 109 -8.25 -10.44 -8.23
CA GLY A 109 -9.00 -11.54 -7.62
C GLY A 109 -10.06 -11.11 -6.60
N ARG A 110 -10.03 -9.87 -6.09
CA ARG A 110 -11.03 -9.34 -5.14
C ARG A 110 -12.18 -8.61 -5.82
N ASP A 111 -11.95 -8.01 -7.00
CA ASP A 111 -13.00 -7.31 -7.74
C ASP A 111 -14.08 -8.28 -8.28
N GLN A 112 -13.78 -9.59 -8.40
CA GLN A 112 -14.76 -10.62 -8.79
C GLN A 112 -15.69 -11.06 -7.64
N THR A 113 -15.35 -10.77 -6.38
CA THR A 113 -16.16 -11.19 -5.21
C THR A 113 -17.11 -10.12 -4.69
N ASP A 114 -16.95 -8.86 -5.10
CA ASP A 114 -17.82 -7.72 -4.70
C ASP A 114 -18.89 -7.37 -5.76
N SER A 115 -18.95 -8.09 -6.88
CA SER A 115 -19.99 -7.89 -7.93
C SER A 115 -21.13 -8.92 -7.84
N SER A 116 -21.28 -9.58 -6.70
CA SER A 116 -22.35 -10.55 -6.43
C SER A 116 -22.98 -10.25 -5.07
N GLU A 117 -23.45 -9.02 -4.89
CA GLU A 117 -24.51 -8.63 -3.95
C GLU A 117 -25.44 -7.62 -4.62
#